data_AF-A0A9Q9EJX1-F1
#
_entry.id   AF-A0A9Q9EJX1-F1
#
_cell.length_a   1.000
_cell.length_b   1.000
_cell.length_c   1.000
_cell.angle_alpha   90.00
_cell.angle_beta   90.00
_cell.angle_gamma   90.00
#
_symmetry.space_group_name_H-M   'P 1'
#
loop_
_entity.id
_entity.type
_entity.pdbx_description
1 polymer ?
#
loop_
_entity_poly.entity_id
_entity_poly.type
_entity_poly.pdbx_seq_one_letter_code
_entity_poly.pdbx_strand_id
1 'polypeptide(L)'
;MGQDTFQQYHLPQKNGFDSLTLRTVQKESPKFGQVLVRIKAVSLNWRDGILAVATYPFPGPDALVPGSVVEEVGAGVTQWKKGDRVLANFTQDHIAGKLTYAMSLSQLGGEAQGLLGESHIFPQLGIVRIPDYLSFEEASCLPCAALTAWNALYGLVPIRPGQGTGGVTTFGLQIAHAAGATTIVTSSSDDKLAKAKQLGATLVINYRKMPGWAREAKKITGGIGVDHIIEVGGILTLQASFDAIGFNGLIHCIGHITNPDPLGAGKDPKGPDAAFLALDRLCIGAKHFITSDVNRSSGSVQACSGLEVFKTSPEGCWILRNFAYHDVLASVTLGTPPLIPASYLEDITQVTDSYLGVGADILIYISEVSCLFSGDRGSIASMHCDACIQVETDVGRAAALEQKIVAWTCPKDTQATLKAVAFAYRSAALIYLYRQLRSYLLRHEACCSSSDSHQSIALDEATRLSEKIKLCATDVVGFASEIPINDTSEASLLSPLFMAGQQSEEHGQMIAIHRRVCLTYRKRRFKNIRHALQVLEGIWAQRGLDGLDNIAAGMALTPSYEPEDRDLLLT
;
A
#
# COMPACT_ATOMS: atom_id res chain seq x y z
N MET A 1 20.62 -50.95 4.79
CA MET A 1 19.42 -51.01 5.66
C MET A 1 19.45 -49.76 6.51
N GLY A 2 18.56 -48.80 6.27
CA GLY A 2 18.47 -47.58 7.07
C GLY A 2 17.93 -47.92 8.46
N GLN A 3 18.24 -47.10 9.47
CA GLN A 3 17.58 -47.23 10.77
C GLN A 3 16.07 -46.98 10.60
N ASP A 4 15.25 -47.94 11.02
CA ASP A 4 13.78 -47.84 11.03
C ASP A 4 13.26 -46.85 12.09
N THR A 5 14.17 -46.25 12.87
CA THR A 5 13.85 -45.28 13.91
C THR A 5 14.82 -44.10 13.90
N PHE A 6 14.41 -43.00 14.52
CA PHE A 6 15.24 -41.81 14.71
C PHE A 6 14.96 -41.16 16.08
N GLN A 7 15.90 -40.34 16.55
CA GLN A 7 15.77 -39.63 17.83
C GLN A 7 15.13 -38.26 17.65
N GLN A 8 14.24 -37.92 18.58
CA GLN A 8 13.56 -36.62 18.60
C GLN A 8 13.39 -36.15 20.04
N TYR A 9 13.62 -34.86 20.27
CA TYR A 9 13.34 -34.25 21.55
C TYR A 9 11.83 -33.99 21.69
N HIS A 10 11.32 -34.22 22.90
CA HIS A 10 9.98 -33.85 23.28
C HIS A 10 9.98 -33.31 24.71
N LEU A 11 8.95 -32.54 25.01
CA LEU A 11 8.77 -31.79 26.23
C LEU A 11 7.54 -32.34 27.00
N PRO A 12 7.69 -33.44 27.76
CA PRO A 12 6.60 -34.06 28.52
C PRO A 12 5.97 -33.14 29.56
N GLN A 13 6.71 -32.13 30.04
CA GLN A 13 6.22 -31.11 30.97
C GLN A 13 6.71 -29.72 30.55
N LYS A 14 5.84 -28.73 30.62
CA LYS A 14 6.13 -27.34 30.23
C LYS A 14 6.58 -26.48 31.43
N ASN A 15 7.69 -26.86 32.08
CA ASN A 15 8.27 -26.18 33.25
C ASN A 15 9.70 -25.64 33.01
N GLY A 16 10.11 -25.52 31.75
CA GLY A 16 11.45 -25.12 31.33
C GLY A 16 12.13 -26.16 30.45
N PHE A 17 13.32 -25.82 29.96
CA PHE A 17 14.09 -26.69 29.06
C PHE A 17 14.62 -27.96 29.74
N ASP A 18 14.72 -27.99 31.07
CA ASP A 18 15.18 -29.16 31.82
C ASP A 18 14.24 -30.37 31.68
N SER A 19 12.99 -30.14 31.28
CA SER A 19 12.04 -31.21 30.97
C SER A 19 12.21 -31.81 29.58
N LEU A 20 13.14 -31.32 28.75
CA LEU A 20 13.39 -31.92 27.44
C LEU A 20 13.95 -33.33 27.58
N THR A 21 13.27 -34.27 26.94
CA THR A 21 13.68 -35.68 26.94
C THR A 21 13.74 -36.22 25.52
N LEU A 22 14.69 -37.11 25.28
CA LEU A 22 14.83 -37.76 23.99
C LEU A 22 13.86 -38.94 23.91
N ARG A 23 13.16 -39.08 22.79
CA ARG A 23 12.39 -40.27 22.46
C ARG A 23 12.82 -40.84 21.12
N THR A 24 12.72 -42.15 21.01
CA THR A 24 12.89 -42.87 19.74
C THR A 24 11.55 -42.93 19.02
N VAL A 25 11.53 -42.51 17.75
CA VAL A 25 10.35 -42.42 16.89
C VAL A 25 10.54 -43.34 15.69
N GLN A 26 9.47 -44.01 15.25
CA GLN A 26 9.49 -44.82 14.03
C GLN A 26 9.63 -43.94 12.79
N LYS A 27 10.51 -44.33 11.85
CA LYS A 27 10.74 -43.60 10.60
C LYS A 27 9.73 -44.06 9.55
N GLU A 28 8.69 -43.26 9.35
CA GLU A 28 7.70 -43.52 8.30
C GLU A 28 8.24 -43.14 6.90
N SER A 29 7.76 -43.83 5.87
CA SER A 29 8.02 -43.44 4.48
C SER A 29 7.09 -42.30 4.06
N PRO A 30 7.58 -41.31 3.28
CA PRO A 30 6.74 -40.20 2.82
C PRO A 30 5.62 -40.69 1.90
N LYS A 31 4.40 -40.18 2.11
CA LYS A 31 3.23 -40.46 1.25
C LYS A 31 3.23 -39.57 0.01
N PHE A 32 2.21 -39.70 -0.83
CA PHE A 32 2.05 -38.87 -2.03
C PHE A 32 2.07 -37.37 -1.68
N GLY A 33 2.89 -36.59 -2.39
CA GLY A 33 3.01 -35.14 -2.16
C GLY A 33 3.80 -34.75 -0.90
N GLN A 34 4.43 -35.70 -0.22
CA GLN A 34 5.26 -35.47 0.97
C GLN A 34 6.74 -35.68 0.70
N VAL A 35 7.57 -35.05 1.52
CA VAL A 35 9.03 -35.12 1.46
C VAL A 35 9.56 -35.44 2.85
N LEU A 36 10.44 -36.44 2.94
CA LEU A 36 11.14 -36.80 4.16
C LEU A 36 12.49 -36.07 4.23
N VAL A 37 12.71 -35.40 5.35
CA VAL A 37 13.74 -34.38 5.47
C VAL A 37 14.57 -34.67 6.72
N ARG A 38 15.86 -34.92 6.55
CA ARG A 38 16.83 -35.12 7.62
C ARG A 38 17.31 -33.78 8.18
N ILE A 39 17.04 -33.53 9.43
CA ILE A 39 17.38 -32.28 10.08
C ILE A 39 18.91 -32.17 10.24
N LYS A 40 19.48 -31.04 9.81
CA LYS A 40 20.92 -30.74 9.94
C LYS A 40 21.20 -29.65 10.97
N ALA A 41 20.38 -28.61 10.98
CA ALA A 41 20.48 -27.48 11.88
C ALA A 41 19.08 -26.94 12.19
N VAL A 42 18.95 -26.36 13.38
CA VAL A 42 17.72 -25.83 13.94
C VAL A 42 18.07 -24.55 14.69
N SER A 43 17.32 -23.46 14.48
CA SER A 43 17.56 -22.19 15.17
C SER A 43 16.58 -21.98 16.32
N LEU A 44 17.09 -21.81 17.54
CA LEU A 44 16.25 -21.54 18.71
C LEU A 44 15.69 -20.11 18.64
N ASN A 45 14.39 -19.96 18.87
CA ASN A 45 13.68 -18.68 18.88
C ASN A 45 13.14 -18.40 20.29
N TRP A 46 12.89 -17.12 20.60
CA TRP A 46 12.34 -16.71 21.91
C TRP A 46 11.04 -17.45 22.28
N ARG A 47 10.21 -17.73 21.27
CA ARG A 47 8.96 -18.50 21.43
C ARG A 47 9.18 -19.91 21.98
N ASP A 48 10.31 -20.56 21.67
CA ASP A 48 10.60 -21.91 22.15
C ASP A 48 10.80 -21.91 23.68
N GLY A 49 11.37 -20.83 24.22
CA GLY A 49 11.47 -20.62 25.67
C GLY A 49 10.13 -20.35 26.34
N ILE A 50 9.27 -19.52 25.73
CA ILE A 50 7.91 -19.25 26.22
C ILE A 50 7.06 -20.53 26.21
N LEU A 51 7.16 -21.34 25.16
CA LEU A 51 6.51 -22.65 25.08
C LEU A 51 7.01 -23.61 26.16
N ALA A 52 8.32 -23.61 26.41
CA ALA A 52 8.93 -24.47 27.41
C ALA A 52 8.39 -24.21 28.83
N VAL A 53 7.93 -23.00 29.13
CA VAL A 53 7.39 -22.61 30.45
C VAL A 53 5.87 -22.39 30.47
N ALA A 54 5.15 -22.90 29.48
CA ALA A 54 3.68 -22.86 29.38
C ALA A 54 3.04 -21.45 29.32
N THR A 55 3.78 -20.42 28.90
CA THR A 55 3.26 -19.04 28.79
C THR A 55 2.90 -18.63 27.37
N TYR A 56 2.93 -19.56 26.42
CA TYR A 56 2.57 -19.31 25.02
C TYR A 56 1.05 -19.37 24.85
N PRO A 57 0.42 -18.41 24.14
CA PRO A 57 -1.04 -18.27 24.10
C PRO A 57 -1.77 -19.40 23.34
N PHE A 58 -1.05 -20.16 22.52
CA PHE A 58 -1.62 -21.23 21.71
C PHE A 58 -1.32 -22.61 22.32
N PRO A 59 -2.29 -23.54 22.33
CA PRO A 59 -2.01 -24.94 22.63
C PRO A 59 -1.00 -25.50 21.61
N GLY A 60 -0.40 -26.64 21.92
CA GLY A 60 0.57 -27.22 21.00
C GLY A 60 1.20 -28.49 21.52
N PRO A 61 1.49 -29.48 20.65
CA PRO A 61 2.24 -30.69 20.98
C PRO A 61 3.54 -30.41 21.73
N ASP A 62 4.08 -31.47 22.33
CA ASP A 62 5.30 -31.50 23.16
C ASP A 62 6.61 -31.16 22.41
N ALA A 63 6.57 -30.41 21.32
CA ALA A 63 7.66 -30.35 20.35
C ALA A 63 8.17 -28.95 20.09
N LEU A 64 9.49 -28.80 20.07
CA LEU A 64 10.17 -27.51 19.91
C LEU A 64 10.85 -27.34 18.53
N VAL A 65 10.86 -26.08 18.10
CA VAL A 65 11.76 -25.40 17.14
C VAL A 65 11.64 -25.70 15.63
N PRO A 66 11.69 -24.69 14.73
CA PRO A 66 11.69 -24.88 13.26
C PRO A 66 13.12 -24.90 12.64
N GLY A 67 13.50 -25.98 11.95
CA GLY A 67 14.63 -26.03 10.98
C GLY A 67 14.83 -27.44 10.40
N SER A 68 15.12 -27.61 9.09
CA SER A 68 15.24 -28.93 8.44
C SER A 68 16.01 -28.90 7.09
N VAL A 69 16.46 -30.05 6.53
CA VAL A 69 17.19 -30.28 5.23
C VAL A 69 16.80 -31.62 4.56
N VAL A 70 16.62 -31.77 3.24
CA VAL A 70 16.00 -32.98 2.62
C VAL A 70 16.91 -34.22 2.63
N GLU A 71 16.33 -35.41 2.88
CA GLU A 71 17.02 -36.70 2.66
C GLU A 71 16.34 -37.56 1.58
N GLU A 72 15.00 -37.59 1.47
CA GLU A 72 14.29 -38.46 0.53
C GLU A 72 12.92 -37.89 0.12
N VAL A 73 12.51 -38.13 -1.13
CA VAL A 73 11.31 -37.53 -1.73
C VAL A 73 10.27 -38.62 -1.97
N GLY A 74 9.01 -38.38 -1.57
CA GLY A 74 7.89 -39.30 -1.78
C GLY A 74 7.31 -39.29 -3.20
N ALA A 75 6.40 -40.23 -3.48
CA ALA A 75 5.77 -40.35 -4.79
C ALA A 75 4.97 -39.08 -5.18
N GLY A 76 5.05 -38.65 -6.44
CA GLY A 76 4.27 -37.51 -6.96
C GLY A 76 4.87 -36.13 -6.72
N VAL A 77 6.03 -36.03 -6.07
CA VAL A 77 6.77 -34.77 -5.92
C VAL A 77 7.69 -34.60 -7.12
N THR A 78 7.44 -33.57 -7.94
CA THR A 78 8.23 -33.28 -9.16
C THR A 78 9.28 -32.19 -8.97
N GLN A 79 9.12 -31.36 -7.93
CA GLN A 79 9.90 -30.13 -7.71
C GLN A 79 11.16 -30.32 -6.83
N TRP A 80 11.26 -31.48 -6.15
CA TRP A 80 12.34 -31.81 -5.21
C TRP A 80 13.01 -33.12 -5.60
N LYS A 81 14.33 -33.20 -5.41
CA LYS A 81 15.12 -34.43 -5.56
C LYS A 81 15.93 -34.73 -4.31
N LYS A 82 16.32 -35.99 -4.15
CA LYS A 82 17.22 -36.42 -3.08
C LYS A 82 18.52 -35.61 -3.12
N GLY A 83 18.92 -35.09 -1.96
CA GLY A 83 20.10 -34.25 -1.79
C GLY A 83 19.85 -32.74 -1.91
N ASP A 84 18.63 -32.32 -2.26
CA ASP A 84 18.29 -30.89 -2.26
C ASP A 84 18.40 -30.29 -0.84
N ARG A 85 18.94 -29.06 -0.79
CA ARG A 85 19.08 -28.29 0.44
C ARG A 85 17.84 -27.42 0.60
N VAL A 86 17.08 -27.64 1.67
CA VAL A 86 15.81 -26.91 1.91
C VAL A 86 15.76 -26.36 3.31
N LEU A 87 14.89 -25.39 3.53
CA LEU A 87 14.46 -24.87 4.82
C LEU A 87 12.95 -25.05 4.97
N ALA A 88 12.48 -25.28 6.19
CA ALA A 88 11.06 -25.38 6.48
C ALA A 88 10.39 -24.00 6.40
N ASN A 89 9.21 -23.93 5.79
CA ASN A 89 8.28 -22.82 6.01
C ASN A 89 7.77 -22.88 7.46
N PHE A 90 7.72 -21.75 8.16
CA PHE A 90 7.30 -21.74 9.57
C PHE A 90 5.85 -22.21 9.76
N THR A 91 4.96 -21.77 8.86
CA THR A 91 3.54 -22.16 8.83
C THR A 91 3.29 -22.95 7.54
N GLN A 92 3.19 -24.27 7.66
CA GLN A 92 3.24 -25.19 6.50
C GLN A 92 2.16 -24.91 5.44
N ASP A 93 0.95 -24.56 5.88
CA ASP A 93 -0.19 -24.34 5.00
C ASP A 93 -0.29 -22.89 4.50
N HIS A 94 0.56 -21.98 4.99
CA HIS A 94 0.58 -20.59 4.56
C HIS A 94 1.48 -20.42 3.33
N ILE A 95 0.94 -20.79 2.18
CA ILE A 95 1.63 -20.67 0.88
C ILE A 95 1.52 -19.26 0.32
N ALA A 96 0.34 -18.65 0.41
CA ALA A 96 0.08 -17.29 -0.07
C ALA A 96 -1.17 -16.70 0.60
N GLY A 97 -1.34 -15.37 0.45
CA GLY A 97 -2.53 -14.66 0.92
C GLY A 97 -2.53 -14.38 2.42
N LYS A 98 -3.70 -13.99 2.94
CA LYS A 98 -3.86 -13.68 4.37
C LYS A 98 -3.78 -14.96 5.20
N LEU A 99 -3.04 -14.91 6.29
CA LEU A 99 -3.00 -16.00 7.26
C LEU A 99 -4.39 -16.17 7.89
N THR A 100 -4.87 -17.41 7.94
CA THR A 100 -6.14 -17.77 8.60
C THR A 100 -5.85 -18.60 9.85
N TYR A 101 -6.82 -18.69 10.75
CA TYR A 101 -6.71 -19.54 11.93
C TYR A 101 -6.47 -21.02 11.57
N ALA A 102 -7.12 -21.52 10.52
CA ALA A 102 -6.90 -22.89 10.06
C ALA A 102 -5.45 -23.09 9.61
N MET A 103 -4.86 -22.12 8.90
CA MET A 103 -3.46 -22.17 8.50
C MET A 103 -2.51 -22.09 9.69
N SER A 104 -2.81 -21.30 10.74
CA SER A 104 -1.93 -21.18 11.90
C SER A 104 -1.78 -22.48 12.70
N LEU A 105 -2.73 -23.42 12.59
CA LEU A 105 -2.61 -24.76 13.19
C LEU A 105 -1.48 -25.59 12.61
N SER A 106 -0.93 -25.19 11.46
CA SER A 106 0.21 -25.84 10.80
C SER A 106 1.58 -25.27 11.23
N GLN A 107 1.61 -24.39 12.23
CA GLN A 107 2.85 -23.80 12.74
C GLN A 107 3.74 -24.82 13.44
N LEU A 108 4.98 -24.91 12.98
CA LEU A 108 5.97 -25.85 13.52
C LEU A 108 6.46 -25.42 14.91
N GLY A 109 6.60 -26.41 15.80
CA GLY A 109 7.02 -26.18 17.17
C GLY A 109 6.01 -25.33 17.94
N GLY A 110 4.72 -25.53 17.66
CA GLY A 110 3.57 -24.84 18.21
C GLY A 110 2.43 -25.84 18.17
N GLU A 111 1.43 -25.59 17.34
CA GLU A 111 0.28 -26.49 17.06
C GLU A 111 0.68 -27.77 16.30
N ALA A 112 1.77 -27.72 15.52
CA ALA A 112 2.35 -28.88 14.85
C ALA A 112 3.72 -29.28 15.46
N GLN A 113 4.08 -30.55 15.26
CA GLN A 113 5.34 -31.13 15.73
C GLN A 113 6.54 -30.29 15.24
N GLY A 114 7.35 -29.82 16.19
CA GLY A 114 8.63 -29.15 15.94
C GLY A 114 9.71 -30.07 15.37
N LEU A 115 10.83 -29.46 15.04
CA LEU A 115 11.91 -30.02 14.23
C LEU A 115 13.17 -30.32 15.03
N LEU A 116 13.13 -30.21 16.37
CA LEU A 116 14.23 -30.63 17.24
C LEU A 116 14.32 -32.17 17.31
N GLY A 117 14.81 -32.78 16.24
CA GLY A 117 15.04 -34.22 16.09
C GLY A 117 15.83 -34.50 14.82
N GLU A 118 15.99 -35.76 14.46
CA GLU A 118 16.83 -36.14 13.32
C GLU A 118 16.11 -36.14 11.97
N SER A 119 14.78 -36.25 11.93
CA SER A 119 13.98 -36.30 10.70
C SER A 119 12.55 -35.76 10.87
N HIS A 120 11.96 -35.30 9.78
CA HIS A 120 10.56 -34.86 9.72
C HIS A 120 9.97 -35.03 8.31
N ILE A 121 8.67 -35.30 8.21
CA ILE A 121 7.94 -35.38 6.92
C ILE A 121 7.18 -34.08 6.70
N PHE A 122 7.45 -33.42 5.59
CA PHE A 122 6.78 -32.17 5.20
C PHE A 122 5.87 -32.38 3.99
N PRO A 123 4.77 -31.62 3.84
CA PRO A 123 4.16 -31.42 2.54
C PRO A 123 5.16 -30.75 1.57
N GLN A 124 5.11 -31.09 0.29
CA GLN A 124 6.08 -30.58 -0.69
C GLN A 124 6.13 -29.05 -0.80
N LEU A 125 5.04 -28.34 -0.48
CA LEU A 125 4.96 -26.87 -0.51
C LEU A 125 5.39 -26.21 0.81
N GLY A 126 5.57 -26.99 1.87
CA GLY A 126 5.95 -26.51 3.20
C GLY A 126 7.47 -26.35 3.40
N ILE A 127 8.25 -26.46 2.33
CA ILE A 127 9.70 -26.31 2.31
C ILE A 127 10.12 -25.44 1.13
N VAL A 128 11.23 -24.71 1.26
CA VAL A 128 11.80 -23.87 0.20
C VAL A 128 13.31 -24.08 0.10
N ARG A 129 13.93 -23.75 -1.04
CA ARG A 129 15.37 -23.99 -1.27
C ARG A 129 16.24 -23.13 -0.37
N ILE A 130 17.30 -23.72 0.18
CA ILE A 130 18.39 -22.96 0.80
C ILE A 130 19.25 -22.35 -0.33
N PRO A 131 19.52 -21.04 -0.30
CA PRO A 131 20.47 -20.43 -1.23
C PRO A 131 21.86 -21.08 -1.12
N ASP A 132 22.51 -21.32 -2.27
CA ASP A 132 23.75 -22.11 -2.33
C ASP A 132 24.87 -21.56 -1.45
N TYR A 133 24.91 -20.24 -1.25
CA TYR A 133 25.93 -19.53 -0.49
C TYR A 133 25.75 -19.58 1.03
N LEU A 134 24.61 -20.03 1.55
CA LEU A 134 24.36 -20.13 2.99
C LEU A 134 24.68 -21.53 3.51
N SER A 135 25.22 -21.64 4.72
CA SER A 135 25.34 -22.91 5.44
C SER A 135 23.96 -23.39 5.96
N PHE A 136 23.88 -24.61 6.49
CA PHE A 136 22.64 -25.09 7.11
C PHE A 136 22.29 -24.34 8.39
N GLU A 137 23.31 -24.03 9.19
CA GLU A 137 23.20 -23.26 10.43
C GLU A 137 22.70 -21.84 10.13
N GLU A 138 23.30 -21.16 9.14
CA GLU A 138 22.88 -19.83 8.71
C GLU A 138 21.46 -19.82 8.15
N ALA A 139 21.14 -20.77 7.27
CA ALA A 139 19.81 -20.87 6.67
C ALA A 139 18.72 -21.20 7.70
N SER A 140 19.05 -21.96 8.77
CA SER A 140 18.10 -22.28 9.84
C SER A 140 17.59 -21.04 10.59
N CYS A 141 18.31 -19.92 10.54
CA CYS A 141 17.90 -18.66 11.17
C CYS A 141 16.84 -17.88 10.36
N LEU A 142 16.55 -18.28 9.12
CA LEU A 142 15.66 -17.55 8.22
C LEU A 142 14.15 -17.74 8.50
N PRO A 143 13.63 -18.96 8.70
CA PRO A 143 12.18 -19.23 8.67
C PRO A 143 11.34 -18.46 9.69
N CYS A 144 11.91 -18.15 10.86
CA CYS A 144 11.24 -17.40 11.90
C CYS A 144 11.75 -15.95 11.89
N ALA A 145 12.96 -15.72 12.41
CA ALA A 145 13.46 -14.37 12.66
C ALA A 145 13.56 -13.49 11.40
N ALA A 146 14.18 -14.01 10.32
CA ALA A 146 14.36 -13.23 9.10
C ALA A 146 13.05 -13.03 8.34
N LEU A 147 12.19 -14.06 8.27
CA LEU A 147 10.89 -13.96 7.61
C LEU A 147 9.95 -12.99 8.33
N THR A 148 9.96 -12.97 9.67
CA THR A 148 9.22 -11.97 10.46
C THR A 148 9.72 -10.56 10.18
N ALA A 149 11.04 -10.37 10.13
CA ALA A 149 11.62 -9.09 9.74
C ALA A 149 11.19 -8.69 8.32
N TRP A 150 11.36 -9.58 7.34
CA TRP A 150 10.96 -9.35 5.96
C TRP A 150 9.48 -9.00 5.81
N ASN A 151 8.56 -9.69 6.50
CA ASN A 151 7.12 -9.38 6.43
C ASN A 151 6.76 -8.05 7.10
N ALA A 152 7.37 -7.72 8.24
CA ALA A 152 7.20 -6.40 8.84
C ALA A 152 7.72 -5.31 7.90
N LEU A 153 8.82 -5.61 7.21
CA LEU A 153 9.55 -4.66 6.41
C LEU A 153 8.98 -4.48 4.98
N TYR A 154 8.53 -5.53 4.32
CA TYR A 154 8.08 -5.52 2.91
C TYR A 154 6.63 -5.99 2.74
N GLY A 155 5.87 -6.11 3.83
CA GLY A 155 4.45 -6.48 3.82
C GLY A 155 3.53 -5.33 3.44
N LEU A 156 2.62 -4.92 4.34
CA LEU A 156 1.51 -4.01 4.04
C LEU A 156 1.94 -2.63 3.48
N VAL A 157 3.10 -2.12 3.90
CA VAL A 157 3.78 -0.97 3.30
C VAL A 157 5.29 -1.26 3.33
N PRO A 158 5.98 -1.36 2.18
CA PRO A 158 7.41 -1.59 2.13
C PRO A 158 8.20 -0.45 2.80
N ILE A 159 9.17 -0.81 3.63
CA ILE A 159 9.93 0.07 4.51
C ILE A 159 11.11 0.77 3.87
N ARG A 160 11.44 1.86 4.56
CA ARG A 160 12.76 2.16 5.13
C ARG A 160 12.59 2.25 6.69
N PRO A 161 13.65 2.29 7.51
CA PRO A 161 14.23 1.33 8.50
C PRO A 161 13.55 1.12 9.89
N GLY A 162 14.07 0.19 10.74
CA GLY A 162 13.61 -0.17 12.12
C GLY A 162 14.66 -0.20 13.27
N GLN A 163 14.29 -0.65 14.49
CA GLN A 163 15.09 -0.52 15.75
C GLN A 163 15.23 -1.81 16.61
N GLY A 164 16.42 -2.05 17.20
CA GLY A 164 16.72 -3.00 18.31
C GLY A 164 17.80 -4.09 17.99
N THR A 165 18.01 -5.10 18.85
CA THR A 165 19.18 -6.04 18.76
C THR A 165 18.86 -7.56 18.87
N GLY A 166 17.59 -7.98 18.85
CA GLY A 166 17.21 -9.40 18.84
C GLY A 166 17.39 -10.05 17.45
N GLY A 167 17.11 -11.35 17.30
CA GLY A 167 17.25 -12.05 16.01
C GLY A 167 16.46 -11.38 14.87
N VAL A 168 15.15 -11.16 15.09
CA VAL A 168 14.29 -10.43 14.14
C VAL A 168 14.86 -9.03 13.87
N THR A 169 15.35 -8.36 14.90
CA THR A 169 15.81 -6.99 14.77
C THR A 169 17.16 -6.86 14.08
N THR A 170 18.01 -7.88 14.20
CA THR A 170 19.31 -7.94 13.52
C THR A 170 19.10 -8.19 12.03
N PHE A 171 18.19 -9.09 11.66
CA PHE A 171 17.75 -9.21 10.27
C PHE A 171 17.06 -7.94 9.78
N GLY A 172 16.20 -7.33 10.59
CA GLY A 172 15.54 -6.07 10.25
C GLY A 172 16.52 -4.93 10.00
N LEU A 173 17.59 -4.86 10.79
CA LEU A 173 18.70 -3.92 10.58
C LEU A 173 19.40 -4.17 9.24
N GLN A 174 19.82 -5.41 8.97
CA GLN A 174 20.56 -5.75 7.75
C GLN A 174 19.71 -5.55 6.48
N ILE A 175 18.44 -5.94 6.53
CA ILE A 175 17.47 -5.73 5.45
C ILE A 175 17.26 -4.22 5.21
N ALA A 176 17.05 -3.44 6.26
CA ALA A 176 16.88 -2.00 6.15
C ALA A 176 18.14 -1.28 5.65
N HIS A 177 19.32 -1.68 6.13
CA HIS A 177 20.59 -1.16 5.66
C HIS A 177 20.79 -1.47 4.16
N ALA A 178 20.56 -2.71 3.74
CA ALA A 178 20.62 -3.11 2.33
C ALA A 178 19.61 -2.35 1.45
N ALA A 179 18.47 -1.95 2.01
CA ALA A 179 17.45 -1.11 1.34
C ALA A 179 17.80 0.39 1.28
N GLY A 180 18.99 0.80 1.76
CA GLY A 180 19.46 2.19 1.75
C GLY A 180 18.81 3.07 2.83
N ALA A 181 18.30 2.48 3.91
CA ALA A 181 17.58 3.20 4.95
C ALA A 181 18.50 3.64 6.11
N THR A 182 18.16 4.78 6.75
CA THR A 182 18.84 5.31 7.95
C THR A 182 18.42 4.59 9.23
N THR A 183 19.20 3.61 9.68
CA THR A 183 18.80 2.71 10.79
C THR A 183 19.17 3.29 12.17
N ILE A 184 18.27 3.12 13.15
CA ILE A 184 18.49 3.52 14.55
C ILE A 184 18.34 2.28 15.44
N VAL A 185 19.43 1.82 16.07
CA VAL A 185 19.38 0.63 16.94
C VAL A 185 19.43 1.02 18.41
N THR A 186 18.47 0.53 19.19
CA THR A 186 18.44 0.70 20.65
C THR A 186 18.93 -0.56 21.37
N SER A 187 19.74 -0.40 22.41
CA SER A 187 20.18 -1.51 23.27
C SER A 187 20.59 -1.03 24.66
N SER A 188 20.66 -1.93 25.64
CA SER A 188 21.21 -1.64 26.98
C SER A 188 22.73 -1.80 27.06
N SER A 189 23.36 -2.36 26.02
CA SER A 189 24.77 -2.76 26.00
C SER A 189 25.50 -2.08 24.87
N ASP A 190 26.58 -1.35 25.19
CA ASP A 190 27.42 -0.70 24.18
C ASP A 190 28.11 -1.71 23.27
N ASP A 191 28.49 -2.89 23.77
CA ASP A 191 29.08 -3.96 22.96
C ASP A 191 28.10 -4.45 21.88
N LYS A 192 26.81 -4.61 22.24
CA LYS A 192 25.76 -4.95 21.26
C LYS A 192 25.57 -3.83 20.24
N LEU A 193 25.66 -2.56 20.65
CA LEU A 193 25.58 -1.42 19.74
C LEU A 193 26.80 -1.32 18.81
N ALA A 194 28.00 -1.64 19.30
CA ALA A 194 29.20 -1.69 18.49
C ALA A 194 29.07 -2.77 17.40
N LYS A 195 28.56 -3.96 17.74
CA LYS A 195 28.21 -5.00 16.78
C LYS A 195 27.13 -4.55 15.80
N ALA A 196 26.09 -3.86 16.27
CA ALA A 196 25.05 -3.33 15.39
C ALA A 196 25.61 -2.34 14.36
N LYS A 197 26.57 -1.49 14.72
CA LYS A 197 27.27 -0.62 13.75
C LYS A 197 28.01 -1.42 12.68
N GLN A 198 28.70 -2.50 13.06
CA GLN A 198 29.37 -3.39 12.10
C GLN A 198 28.36 -4.07 11.14
N LEU A 199 27.12 -4.23 11.56
CA LEU A 199 26.03 -4.83 10.77
C LEU A 199 25.21 -3.79 9.97
N GLY A 200 25.65 -2.53 9.92
CA GLY A 200 25.03 -1.48 9.10
C GLY A 200 24.14 -0.49 9.86
N ALA A 201 24.20 -0.45 11.20
CA ALA A 201 23.46 0.55 11.97
C ALA A 201 24.02 1.96 11.70
N THR A 202 23.19 2.85 11.16
CA THR A 202 23.58 4.25 10.94
C THR A 202 23.76 4.96 12.27
N LEU A 203 22.85 4.72 13.21
CA LEU A 203 22.81 5.35 14.52
C LEU A 203 22.48 4.33 15.59
N VAL A 204 23.00 4.57 16.81
CA VAL A 204 22.82 3.69 17.95
C VAL A 204 22.48 4.49 19.21
N ILE A 205 21.59 3.95 20.03
CA ILE A 205 21.14 4.57 21.28
C ILE A 205 21.25 3.56 22.42
N ASN A 206 22.08 3.88 23.41
CA ASN A 206 22.08 3.13 24.67
C ASN A 206 20.99 3.65 25.60
N TYR A 207 19.88 2.92 25.74
CA TYR A 207 18.74 3.40 26.53
C TYR A 207 18.96 3.38 28.05
N ARG A 208 20.02 2.71 28.56
CA ARG A 208 20.40 2.83 29.98
C ARG A 208 21.13 4.14 30.27
N LYS A 209 21.95 4.59 29.33
CA LYS A 209 22.67 5.87 29.42
C LYS A 209 21.77 7.06 29.05
N MET A 210 20.79 6.81 28.19
CA MET A 210 19.91 7.82 27.62
C MET A 210 18.46 7.33 27.69
N PRO A 211 17.79 7.48 28.85
CA PRO A 211 16.47 6.89 29.10
C PRO A 211 15.32 7.44 28.23
N GLY A 212 15.55 8.56 27.51
CA GLY A 212 14.60 9.15 26.55
C GLY A 212 14.94 8.85 25.09
N TRP A 213 15.09 7.57 24.73
CA TRP A 213 15.50 7.18 23.37
C TRP A 213 14.54 7.70 22.28
N ALA A 214 13.24 7.80 22.57
CA ALA A 214 12.24 8.32 21.64
C ALA A 214 12.50 9.77 21.24
N ARG A 215 12.87 10.60 22.22
CA ARG A 215 13.25 12.00 21.98
C ARG A 215 14.50 12.10 21.11
N GLU A 216 15.48 11.24 21.37
CA GLU A 216 16.71 11.26 20.57
C GLU A 216 16.48 10.72 19.16
N ALA A 217 15.64 9.70 18.99
CA ALA A 217 15.21 9.23 17.68
C ALA A 217 14.51 10.35 16.88
N LYS A 218 13.60 11.10 17.50
CA LYS A 218 12.97 12.29 16.87
C LYS A 218 13.99 13.37 16.52
N LYS A 219 14.93 13.67 17.42
CA LYS A 219 15.97 14.68 17.17
C LYS A 219 16.86 14.28 15.99
N ILE A 220 17.25 13.00 15.94
CA ILE A 220 18.01 12.41 14.84
C ILE A 220 17.29 12.58 13.51
N THR A 221 15.96 12.42 13.48
CA THR A 221 15.15 12.56 12.26
C THR A 221 14.67 14.00 12.02
N GLY A 222 15.33 15.01 12.61
CA GLY A 222 14.99 16.42 12.40
C GLY A 222 13.61 16.83 12.92
N GLY A 223 13.07 16.09 13.90
CA GLY A 223 11.76 16.30 14.51
C GLY A 223 10.61 15.56 13.81
N ILE A 224 10.88 14.88 12.69
CA ILE A 224 9.85 14.22 11.87
C ILE A 224 9.34 12.93 12.55
N GLY A 225 10.19 12.26 13.33
CA GLY A 225 9.94 10.91 13.86
C GLY A 225 10.44 9.81 12.94
N VAL A 226 10.27 8.54 13.34
CA VAL A 226 10.72 7.36 12.58
C VAL A 226 9.59 6.83 11.70
N ASP A 227 9.88 6.41 10.47
CA ASP A 227 8.87 5.88 9.55
C ASP A 227 8.38 4.49 9.97
N HIS A 228 9.28 3.62 10.43
CA HIS A 228 8.91 2.29 10.91
C HIS A 228 9.63 1.89 12.20
N ILE A 229 8.91 1.24 13.10
CA ILE A 229 9.46 0.75 14.36
C ILE A 229 9.23 -0.75 14.44
N ILE A 230 10.31 -1.50 14.68
CA ILE A 230 10.23 -2.92 15.04
C ILE A 230 10.13 -2.99 16.57
N GLU A 231 8.92 -3.12 17.09
CA GLU A 231 8.65 -3.16 18.53
C GLU A 231 8.74 -4.60 19.04
N VAL A 232 9.80 -4.90 19.79
CA VAL A 232 10.08 -6.23 20.38
C VAL A 232 10.03 -6.24 21.91
N GLY A 233 10.00 -5.06 22.55
CA GLY A 233 9.96 -4.93 24.00
C GLY A 233 8.55 -5.07 24.55
N GLY A 234 7.54 -4.58 23.84
CA GLY A 234 6.13 -4.66 24.22
C GLY A 234 5.72 -3.59 25.25
N ILE A 235 4.90 -3.91 26.25
CA ILE A 235 4.21 -2.92 27.11
C ILE A 235 5.11 -1.82 27.69
N LEU A 236 6.35 -2.13 28.08
CA LEU A 236 7.25 -1.16 28.71
C LEU A 236 7.93 -0.21 27.71
N THR A 237 7.91 -0.52 26.41
CA THR A 237 8.56 0.25 25.35
C THR A 237 7.59 0.83 24.34
N LEU A 238 6.37 0.31 24.25
CA LEU A 238 5.38 0.70 23.24
C LEU A 238 5.01 2.19 23.30
N GLN A 239 4.87 2.77 24.50
CA GLN A 239 4.61 4.22 24.63
C GLN A 239 5.75 5.05 24.02
N ALA A 240 6.99 4.67 24.28
CA ALA A 240 8.15 5.35 23.70
C ALA A 240 8.21 5.17 22.17
N SER A 241 7.72 4.04 21.65
CA SER A 241 7.56 3.82 20.21
C SER A 241 6.53 4.76 19.58
N PHE A 242 5.38 4.98 20.23
CA PHE A 242 4.43 6.03 19.82
C PHE A 242 5.01 7.44 19.95
N ASP A 243 5.83 7.69 20.96
CA ASP A 243 6.50 8.97 21.13
C ASP A 243 7.61 9.19 20.09
N ALA A 244 8.15 8.14 19.47
CA ALA A 244 9.22 8.20 18.49
C ALA A 244 8.74 8.18 17.03
N ILE A 245 7.59 7.57 16.76
CA ILE A 245 7.06 7.39 15.40
C ILE A 245 6.75 8.74 14.74
N GLY A 246 7.00 8.82 13.44
CA GLY A 246 6.61 9.95 12.61
C GLY A 246 5.16 9.86 12.17
N PHE A 247 4.67 10.96 11.61
CA PHE A 247 3.32 10.97 11.04
C PHE A 247 3.23 9.94 9.91
N ASN A 248 2.16 9.14 9.91
CA ASN A 248 1.96 8.03 8.98
C ASN A 248 2.99 6.87 9.09
N GLY A 249 3.78 6.82 10.16
CA GLY A 249 4.68 5.70 10.40
C GLY A 249 3.98 4.44 10.90
N LEU A 250 4.66 3.30 10.81
CA LEU A 250 4.17 1.99 11.24
C LEU A 250 4.95 1.43 12.42
N ILE A 251 4.23 1.01 13.46
CA ILE A 251 4.81 0.27 14.59
C ILE A 251 4.47 -1.20 14.41
N HIS A 252 5.47 -2.01 14.11
CA HIS A 252 5.36 -3.45 13.99
C HIS A 252 5.52 -4.08 15.37
N CYS A 253 4.40 -4.38 16.03
CA CYS A 253 4.39 -5.10 17.30
C CYS A 253 4.73 -6.59 17.05
N ILE A 254 5.98 -6.97 17.28
CA ILE A 254 6.49 -8.32 16.97
C ILE A 254 6.63 -9.20 18.21
N GLY A 255 7.01 -8.62 19.36
CA GLY A 255 7.30 -9.41 20.55
C GLY A 255 7.07 -8.65 21.85
N HIS A 256 7.07 -9.41 22.94
CA HIS A 256 6.84 -8.92 24.29
C HIS A 256 7.90 -9.43 25.26
N ILE A 257 9.16 -9.03 25.05
CA ILE A 257 10.29 -9.48 25.89
C ILE A 257 10.14 -8.97 27.34
N THR A 258 9.22 -8.03 27.61
CA THR A 258 9.09 -7.38 28.92
C THR A 258 7.96 -7.88 29.86
N ASN A 259 7.08 -8.84 29.49
CA ASN A 259 6.24 -9.60 30.47
C ASN A 259 6.66 -11.08 30.59
N PRO A 260 6.34 -11.74 31.72
CA PRO A 260 5.81 -11.16 32.97
C PRO A 260 6.94 -10.74 33.90
N ASP A 261 8.15 -10.56 33.37
CA ASP A 261 9.41 -10.40 34.08
C ASP A 261 10.08 -11.73 34.50
N PRO A 262 11.10 -12.22 33.78
CA PRO A 262 12.07 -13.17 34.33
C PRO A 262 13.21 -12.50 35.12
N LEU A 263 13.33 -11.16 35.13
CA LEU A 263 14.52 -10.41 35.59
C LEU A 263 14.25 -9.19 36.49
N GLY A 264 13.16 -9.19 37.25
CA GLY A 264 12.87 -8.38 38.43
C GLY A 264 13.13 -6.86 38.33
N ALA A 265 12.15 -6.06 37.92
CA ALA A 265 12.14 -4.62 38.25
C ALA A 265 10.77 -4.01 38.59
N GLY A 266 9.80 -4.82 39.05
CA GLY A 266 8.68 -4.34 39.89
C GLY A 266 7.79 -3.26 39.26
N LYS A 267 7.68 -3.19 37.93
CA LYS A 267 6.76 -2.26 37.27
C LYS A 267 5.43 -2.97 37.03
N ASP A 268 4.45 -2.60 37.83
CA ASP A 268 3.06 -3.05 37.72
C ASP A 268 2.48 -2.56 36.38
N PRO A 269 2.27 -3.44 35.38
CA PRO A 269 1.82 -3.01 34.06
C PRO A 269 0.34 -2.62 34.13
N LYS A 270 0.02 -1.34 33.88
CA LYS A 270 -1.37 -0.88 33.77
C LYS A 270 -1.90 -1.15 32.35
N GLY A 271 -2.73 -2.17 32.21
CA GLY A 271 -3.50 -2.46 30.99
C GLY A 271 -3.07 -3.74 30.26
N PRO A 272 -3.91 -4.26 29.34
CA PRO A 272 -3.56 -5.42 28.55
C PRO A 272 -2.39 -5.08 27.61
N ASP A 273 -1.41 -5.99 27.50
CA ASP A 273 -0.28 -5.75 26.63
C ASP A 273 -0.73 -5.77 25.16
N ALA A 274 -0.79 -4.60 24.54
CA ALA A 274 -1.18 -4.46 23.15
C ALA A 274 -0.25 -5.22 22.18
N ALA A 275 1.01 -5.46 22.57
CA ALA A 275 1.91 -6.31 21.79
C ALA A 275 1.49 -7.79 21.87
N PHE A 276 1.13 -8.29 23.06
CA PHE A 276 0.57 -9.62 23.26
C PHE A 276 -0.80 -9.78 22.59
N LEU A 277 -1.70 -8.80 22.70
CA LEU A 277 -3.00 -8.83 21.99
C LEU A 277 -2.82 -8.80 20.47
N ALA A 278 -1.86 -8.03 19.96
CA ALA A 278 -1.50 -8.05 18.55
C ALA A 278 -0.91 -9.41 18.15
N LEU A 279 -0.05 -10.01 18.99
CA LEU A 279 0.54 -11.32 18.74
C LEU A 279 -0.50 -12.46 18.76
N ASP A 280 -1.42 -12.45 19.74
CA ASP A 280 -2.56 -13.38 19.86
C ASP A 280 -3.42 -13.39 18.60
N ARG A 281 -3.58 -12.22 17.97
CA ARG A 281 -4.37 -12.05 16.75
C ARG A 281 -3.53 -12.05 15.48
N LEU A 282 -2.21 -12.27 15.59
CA LEU A 282 -1.22 -12.16 14.51
C LEU A 282 -1.36 -10.85 13.71
N CYS A 283 -1.73 -9.77 14.39
CA CYS A 283 -1.84 -8.44 13.84
C CYS A 283 -0.44 -7.85 13.67
N ILE A 284 -0.02 -7.63 12.41
CA ILE A 284 1.07 -6.70 12.11
C ILE A 284 0.50 -5.30 12.34
N GLY A 285 1.09 -4.57 13.30
CA GLY A 285 0.52 -3.34 13.83
C GLY A 285 0.01 -2.40 12.74
N ALA A 286 -1.29 -2.13 12.79
CA ALA A 286 -1.91 -1.06 12.06
C ALA A 286 -2.39 -0.04 13.08
N LYS A 287 -2.37 1.22 12.66
CA LYS A 287 -3.14 2.39 13.11
C LYS A 287 -4.64 2.12 13.42
N HIS A 288 -5.11 0.88 13.41
CA HIS A 288 -6.47 0.43 13.65
C HIS A 288 -6.77 0.00 15.09
N PHE A 289 -5.81 0.06 16.03
CA PHE A 289 -6.09 -0.25 17.44
C PHE A 289 -6.62 0.94 18.26
N ILE A 290 -6.84 2.12 17.66
CA ILE A 290 -7.54 3.25 18.31
C ILE A 290 -8.75 3.62 17.46
N THR A 291 -9.84 2.84 17.59
CA THR A 291 -11.25 3.27 17.42
C THR A 291 -12.28 2.16 17.73
N SER A 292 -11.88 0.96 18.14
CA SER A 292 -12.83 -0.05 18.60
C SER A 292 -12.88 -0.13 20.13
N ASP A 293 -13.28 0.95 20.78
CA ASP A 293 -14.12 0.82 21.97
C ASP A 293 -14.92 2.09 22.27
N VAL A 294 -16.12 1.87 22.80
CA VAL A 294 -17.16 2.83 23.21
C VAL A 294 -18.11 3.32 22.11
N ASN A 295 -19.05 2.45 21.73
CA ASN A 295 -20.47 2.73 22.02
C ASN A 295 -21.32 1.45 21.90
N ARG A 296 -21.39 0.71 23.00
CA ARG A 296 -22.55 -0.15 23.28
C ARG A 296 -23.71 0.76 23.71
N SER A 297 -24.49 1.22 22.75
CA SER A 297 -25.85 1.71 23.01
C SER A 297 -26.83 0.81 22.30
N SER A 298 -27.57 0.07 23.12
CA SER A 298 -28.76 -0.70 22.77
C SER A 298 -29.73 0.08 21.89
N GLY A 299 -29.95 -0.41 20.68
CA GLY A 299 -30.99 0.04 19.75
C GLY A 299 -30.96 -0.87 18.52
N SER A 300 -32.12 -1.34 18.08
CA SER A 300 -32.28 -2.28 16.96
C SER A 300 -31.59 -1.77 15.69
N VAL A 301 -30.45 -2.37 15.33
CA VAL A 301 -29.72 -2.03 14.11
C VAL A 301 -30.30 -2.85 12.95
N GLN A 302 -30.94 -2.15 12.02
CA GLN A 302 -31.29 -2.67 10.70
C GLN A 302 -30.00 -3.12 10.01
N ALA A 303 -29.95 -4.35 9.53
CA ALA A 303 -28.75 -4.92 8.93
C ALA A 303 -28.39 -4.21 7.62
N CYS A 304 -27.53 -3.20 7.66
CA CYS A 304 -26.91 -2.64 6.47
C CYS A 304 -25.89 -3.66 5.91
N SER A 305 -25.94 -3.93 4.61
CA SER A 305 -24.96 -4.76 3.88
C SER A 305 -24.43 -4.00 2.67
N GLY A 306 -23.20 -4.28 2.23
CA GLY A 306 -22.57 -3.62 1.08
C GLY A 306 -22.00 -2.22 1.37
N LEU A 307 -21.89 -1.37 0.33
CA LEU A 307 -21.31 -0.03 0.42
C LEU A 307 -22.05 0.89 1.41
N GLU A 308 -23.33 0.64 1.64
CA GLU A 308 -24.18 1.44 2.54
C GLU A 308 -23.71 1.41 4.01
N VAL A 309 -22.96 0.37 4.41
CA VAL A 309 -22.33 0.33 5.74
C VAL A 309 -21.34 1.48 5.91
N PHE A 310 -20.58 1.82 4.87
CA PHE A 310 -19.60 2.90 4.94
C PHE A 310 -20.26 4.27 5.08
N LYS A 311 -21.48 4.45 4.55
CA LYS A 311 -22.22 5.72 4.70
C LYS A 311 -22.67 6.03 6.12
N THR A 312 -22.62 5.05 7.03
CA THR A 312 -23.05 5.21 8.42
C THR A 312 -22.05 5.95 9.31
N SER A 313 -20.83 6.21 8.82
CA SER A 313 -19.77 6.89 9.58
C SER A 313 -19.06 7.97 8.75
N PRO A 314 -18.57 9.06 9.37
CA PRO A 314 -17.76 10.07 8.67
C PRO A 314 -16.52 9.49 7.98
N GLU A 315 -15.84 8.53 8.61
CA GLU A 315 -14.66 7.85 8.09
C GLU A 315 -15.00 6.98 6.88
N GLY A 316 -16.10 6.21 6.95
CA GLY A 316 -16.56 5.41 5.83
C GLY A 316 -17.00 6.28 4.65
N CYS A 317 -17.70 7.39 4.89
CA CYS A 317 -18.01 8.38 3.86
C CYS A 317 -16.74 8.98 3.23
N TRP A 318 -15.69 9.22 4.02
CA TRP A 318 -14.39 9.68 3.50
C TRP A 318 -13.70 8.62 2.64
N ILE A 319 -13.71 7.35 3.06
CA ILE A 319 -13.17 6.23 2.26
C ILE A 319 -13.88 6.15 0.90
N LEU A 320 -15.21 6.24 0.89
CA LEU A 320 -15.99 6.21 -0.35
C LEU A 320 -15.61 7.36 -1.30
N ARG A 321 -15.50 8.59 -0.77
CA ARG A 321 -15.08 9.75 -1.58
C ARG A 321 -13.64 9.64 -2.08
N ASN A 322 -12.71 9.16 -1.25
CA ASN A 322 -11.32 9.00 -1.65
C ASN A 322 -11.14 7.88 -2.70
N PHE A 323 -11.84 6.75 -2.53
CA PHE A 323 -11.90 5.70 -3.54
C PHE A 323 -12.45 6.26 -4.86
N ALA A 324 -13.57 6.98 -4.82
CA ALA A 324 -14.16 7.59 -6.00
C ALA A 324 -13.21 8.56 -6.71
N TYR A 325 -12.47 9.39 -5.96
CA TYR A 325 -11.47 10.29 -6.55
C TYR A 325 -10.46 9.52 -7.41
N HIS A 326 -9.87 8.46 -6.86
CA HIS A 326 -8.85 7.69 -7.56
C HIS A 326 -9.43 6.87 -8.71
N ASP A 327 -10.56 6.19 -8.50
CA ASP A 327 -11.22 5.37 -9.54
C ASP A 327 -11.73 6.24 -10.70
N VAL A 328 -12.45 7.31 -10.39
CA VAL A 328 -13.04 8.20 -11.40
C VAL A 328 -11.97 9.00 -12.14
N LEU A 329 -10.93 9.54 -11.48
CA LEU A 329 -9.86 10.24 -12.22
C LEU A 329 -8.93 9.29 -12.98
N ALA A 330 -8.73 8.06 -12.51
CA ALA A 330 -8.05 7.04 -13.30
C ALA A 330 -8.86 6.74 -14.57
N SER A 331 -10.19 6.68 -14.48
CA SER A 331 -11.08 6.48 -15.63
C SER A 331 -10.87 7.55 -16.73
N VAL A 332 -10.66 8.81 -16.35
CA VAL A 332 -10.36 9.92 -17.27
C VAL A 332 -9.01 9.73 -17.94
N THR A 333 -8.00 9.33 -17.17
CA THR A 333 -6.61 9.18 -17.63
C THR A 333 -6.44 7.98 -18.55
N LEU A 334 -7.02 6.84 -18.16
CA LEU A 334 -6.94 5.57 -18.89
C LEU A 334 -7.94 5.52 -20.05
N GLY A 335 -8.92 6.42 -20.06
CA GLY A 335 -10.03 6.36 -21.01
C GLY A 335 -10.81 5.06 -20.86
N THR A 336 -11.02 4.56 -19.65
CA THR A 336 -11.87 3.39 -19.37
C THR A 336 -13.00 3.80 -18.43
N PRO A 337 -14.11 3.06 -18.34
CA PRO A 337 -15.08 3.27 -17.26
C PRO A 337 -14.41 3.10 -15.88
N PRO A 338 -14.91 3.80 -14.83
CA PRO A 338 -14.51 3.50 -13.46
C PRO A 338 -14.91 2.07 -13.08
N LEU A 339 -14.22 1.50 -12.09
CA LEU A 339 -14.51 0.16 -11.57
C LEU A 339 -15.95 0.08 -11.04
N ILE A 340 -16.41 1.14 -10.38
CA ILE A 340 -17.77 1.26 -9.89
C ILE A 340 -18.33 2.64 -10.27
N PRO A 341 -19.49 2.73 -10.95
CA PRO A 341 -20.16 4.00 -11.18
C PRO A 341 -20.35 4.77 -9.87
N ALA A 342 -20.01 6.05 -9.86
CA ALA A 342 -19.93 6.85 -8.63
C ALA A 342 -21.29 7.24 -8.03
N SER A 343 -22.41 6.63 -8.43
CA SER A 343 -23.74 6.88 -7.84
C SER A 343 -23.79 6.55 -6.34
N TYR A 344 -22.90 5.69 -5.85
CA TYR A 344 -22.76 5.44 -4.40
C TYR A 344 -22.31 6.68 -3.61
N LEU A 345 -21.84 7.75 -4.26
CA LEU A 345 -21.54 9.03 -3.61
C LEU A 345 -22.76 9.88 -3.31
N GLU A 346 -23.94 9.52 -3.85
CA GLU A 346 -25.19 10.22 -3.53
C GLU A 346 -25.38 10.31 -2.01
N ASP A 347 -25.80 11.50 -1.56
CA ASP A 347 -26.00 11.92 -0.16
C ASP A 347 -24.75 12.08 0.72
N ILE A 348 -23.55 11.78 0.22
CA ILE A 348 -22.29 11.89 0.99
C ILE A 348 -21.29 12.89 0.42
N THR A 349 -21.72 13.77 -0.50
CA THR A 349 -20.87 14.74 -1.21
C THR A 349 -20.87 16.13 -0.61
N GLN A 350 -21.80 16.46 0.28
CA GLN A 350 -21.98 17.80 0.87
C GLN A 350 -20.98 18.09 2.01
N VAL A 351 -19.69 17.84 1.78
CA VAL A 351 -18.61 18.07 2.74
C VAL A 351 -17.36 18.60 2.05
N THR A 352 -16.47 19.23 2.81
CA THR A 352 -15.15 19.62 2.30
C THR A 352 -14.23 18.39 2.22
N ASP A 353 -13.57 18.26 1.08
CA ASP A 353 -12.64 17.20 0.74
C ASP A 353 -11.30 17.78 0.29
N SER A 354 -10.20 17.08 0.60
CA SER A 354 -8.84 17.52 0.30
C SER A 354 -8.49 17.56 -1.19
N TYR A 355 -9.27 16.88 -2.04
CA TYR A 355 -9.00 16.73 -3.46
C TYR A 355 -9.87 17.62 -4.36
N LEU A 356 -11.14 17.83 -4.02
CA LEU A 356 -12.09 18.65 -4.81
C LEU A 356 -12.63 19.87 -4.05
N GLY A 357 -12.16 20.14 -2.82
CA GLY A 357 -12.79 21.13 -1.97
C GLY A 357 -14.23 20.69 -1.67
N VAL A 358 -15.22 21.48 -2.07
CA VAL A 358 -16.64 21.15 -1.84
C VAL A 358 -17.34 20.51 -3.06
N GLY A 359 -16.60 20.20 -4.14
CA GLY A 359 -17.15 19.73 -5.41
C GLY A 359 -17.18 18.20 -5.56
N ALA A 360 -17.34 17.43 -4.49
CA ALA A 360 -17.24 15.96 -4.55
C ALA A 360 -18.31 15.32 -5.45
N ASP A 361 -19.47 15.94 -5.60
CA ASP A 361 -20.55 15.54 -6.51
C ASP A 361 -20.18 15.65 -7.99
N ILE A 362 -19.21 16.48 -8.35
CA ILE A 362 -18.68 16.56 -9.72
C ILE A 362 -18.10 15.20 -10.16
N LEU A 363 -17.58 14.38 -9.22
CA LEU A 363 -17.11 13.02 -9.53
C LEU A 363 -18.23 12.11 -10.03
N ILE A 364 -19.48 12.31 -9.59
CA ILE A 364 -20.64 11.56 -10.09
C ILE A 364 -20.82 11.86 -11.58
N TYR A 365 -20.75 13.14 -11.96
CA TYR A 365 -20.86 13.53 -13.35
C TYR A 365 -19.69 13.03 -14.19
N ILE A 366 -18.44 13.15 -13.71
CA ILE A 366 -17.27 12.62 -14.43
C ILE A 366 -17.39 11.10 -14.63
N SER A 367 -17.87 10.38 -13.62
CA SER A 367 -18.15 8.95 -13.72
C SER A 367 -19.22 8.66 -14.79
N GLU A 368 -20.31 9.42 -14.83
CA GLU A 368 -21.34 9.29 -15.87
C GLU A 368 -20.74 9.55 -17.27
N VAL A 369 -19.92 10.60 -17.43
CA VAL A 369 -19.23 10.90 -18.70
C VAL A 369 -18.38 9.72 -19.16
N SER A 370 -17.57 9.12 -18.26
CA SER A 370 -16.70 7.98 -18.59
C SER A 370 -17.48 6.75 -19.06
N CYS A 371 -18.74 6.61 -18.65
CA CYS A 371 -19.59 5.49 -19.02
C CYS A 371 -20.38 5.74 -20.33
N LEU A 372 -20.55 6.98 -20.80
CA LEU A 372 -21.43 7.34 -21.93
C LEU A 372 -21.18 6.49 -23.19
N PHE A 373 -19.92 6.40 -23.64
CA PHE A 373 -19.53 5.81 -24.92
C PHE A 373 -18.73 4.51 -24.75
N SER A 374 -18.95 3.79 -23.64
CA SER A 374 -18.13 2.63 -23.25
C SER A 374 -18.34 1.38 -24.12
N GLY A 375 -19.52 1.24 -24.75
CA GLY A 375 -19.83 0.13 -25.66
C GLY A 375 -19.17 0.21 -27.04
N ASP A 376 -18.60 1.36 -27.41
CA ASP A 376 -18.17 1.67 -28.79
C ASP A 376 -16.64 1.60 -29.00
N ARG A 377 -15.95 0.91 -28.09
CA ARG A 377 -14.48 0.78 -28.10
C ARG A 377 -14.02 -0.55 -28.72
N GLY A 378 -14.94 -1.42 -29.15
CA GLY A 378 -14.67 -2.73 -29.74
C GLY A 378 -15.15 -2.84 -31.19
N SER A 379 -14.25 -3.28 -32.08
CA SER A 379 -14.45 -3.73 -33.47
C SER A 379 -15.38 -2.90 -34.39
N ILE A 380 -14.76 -2.22 -35.37
CA ILE A 380 -15.37 -1.43 -36.46
C ILE A 380 -16.28 -2.25 -37.41
N ALA A 381 -16.41 -3.56 -37.21
CA ALA A 381 -17.03 -4.47 -38.16
C ALA A 381 -18.39 -5.02 -37.69
N SER A 382 -19.43 -4.17 -37.60
CA SER A 382 -20.82 -4.49 -38.01
C SER A 382 -21.84 -3.53 -37.38
N MET A 383 -22.17 -2.42 -38.03
CA MET A 383 -23.45 -1.74 -37.75
C MET A 383 -24.01 -1.14 -39.04
N HIS A 384 -25.21 -1.57 -39.44
CA HIS A 384 -26.03 -0.92 -40.46
C HIS A 384 -27.44 -0.71 -39.87
N CYS A 385 -28.00 0.48 -40.13
CA CYS A 385 -29.31 1.01 -39.73
C CYS A 385 -29.57 1.34 -38.25
N ASP A 386 -29.12 0.54 -37.27
CA ASP A 386 -29.34 0.85 -35.82
C ASP A 386 -28.39 1.93 -35.24
N ALA A 387 -27.35 2.31 -36.00
CA ALA A 387 -26.31 3.24 -35.54
C ALA A 387 -26.81 4.69 -35.38
N CYS A 388 -27.70 5.18 -36.26
CA CYS A 388 -28.16 6.58 -36.21
C CYS A 388 -29.03 6.88 -34.98
N ILE A 389 -29.91 5.94 -34.59
CA ILE A 389 -30.78 6.08 -33.40
C ILE A 389 -29.95 6.03 -32.12
N GLN A 390 -28.91 5.19 -32.08
CA GLN A 390 -27.98 5.12 -30.96
C GLN A 390 -27.18 6.42 -30.79
N VAL A 391 -26.71 7.01 -31.90
CA VAL A 391 -26.03 8.32 -31.92
C VAL A 391 -26.94 9.43 -31.37
N GLU A 392 -28.18 9.53 -31.84
CA GLU A 392 -29.13 10.54 -31.33
C GLU A 392 -29.38 10.37 -29.82
N THR A 393 -29.48 9.11 -29.36
CA THR A 393 -29.67 8.77 -27.95
C THR A 393 -28.47 9.17 -27.10
N ASP A 394 -27.26 8.83 -27.52
CA ASP A 394 -26.03 9.11 -26.77
C ASP A 394 -25.66 10.61 -26.78
N VAL A 395 -25.93 11.32 -27.89
CA VAL A 395 -25.84 12.79 -27.95
C VAL A 395 -26.86 13.43 -27.00
N GLY A 396 -28.10 12.93 -26.96
CA GLY A 396 -29.12 13.38 -26.02
C GLY A 396 -28.72 13.19 -24.56
N ARG A 397 -28.11 12.04 -24.22
CA ARG A 397 -27.57 11.76 -22.88
C ARG A 397 -26.41 12.71 -22.54
N ALA A 398 -25.52 12.98 -23.48
CA ALA A 398 -24.42 13.93 -23.31
C ALA A 398 -24.95 15.36 -23.05
N ALA A 399 -25.98 15.79 -23.77
CA ALA A 399 -26.62 17.09 -23.58
C ALA A 399 -27.32 17.20 -22.22
N ALA A 400 -27.99 16.14 -21.76
CA ALA A 400 -28.59 16.10 -20.42
C ALA A 400 -27.52 16.21 -19.32
N LEU A 401 -26.37 15.55 -19.50
CA LEU A 401 -25.26 15.63 -18.56
C LEU A 401 -24.58 17.00 -18.57
N GLU A 402 -24.42 17.63 -19.73
CA GLU A 402 -23.97 19.03 -19.85
C GLU A 402 -24.86 19.95 -19.00
N GLN A 403 -26.18 19.84 -19.14
CA GLN A 403 -27.13 20.63 -18.36
C GLN A 403 -26.97 20.43 -16.85
N LYS A 404 -26.80 19.17 -16.39
CA LYS A 404 -26.55 18.88 -14.96
C LYS A 404 -25.26 19.53 -14.46
N ILE A 405 -24.16 19.41 -15.21
CA ILE A 405 -22.86 19.96 -14.82
C ILE A 405 -22.91 21.50 -14.80
N VAL A 406 -23.54 22.13 -15.79
CA VAL A 406 -23.68 23.59 -15.86
C VAL A 406 -24.58 24.12 -14.74
N ALA A 407 -25.69 23.44 -14.45
CA ALA A 407 -26.64 23.80 -13.41
C ALA A 407 -26.12 23.52 -11.99
N TRP A 408 -25.01 22.80 -11.84
CA TRP A 408 -24.40 22.54 -10.55
C TRP A 408 -24.07 23.85 -9.81
N THR A 409 -24.39 23.88 -8.52
CA THR A 409 -24.12 25.03 -7.65
C THR A 409 -23.28 24.62 -6.45
N CYS A 410 -22.36 25.51 -6.09
CA CYS A 410 -21.55 25.35 -4.90
C CYS A 410 -22.39 25.53 -3.62
N PRO A 411 -22.15 24.75 -2.55
CA PRO A 411 -22.81 24.95 -1.26
C PRO A 411 -22.75 26.40 -0.75
N LYS A 412 -23.80 26.83 -0.07
CA LYS A 412 -23.87 28.17 0.54
C LYS A 412 -22.74 28.36 1.57
N ASP A 413 -22.28 29.59 1.72
CA ASP A 413 -21.24 29.99 2.68
C ASP A 413 -19.87 29.30 2.52
N THR A 414 -19.61 28.70 1.35
CA THR A 414 -18.30 28.09 1.02
C THR A 414 -17.20 29.15 0.94
N GLN A 415 -16.04 28.87 1.54
CA GLN A 415 -14.83 29.69 1.42
C GLN A 415 -14.46 29.93 -0.06
N ALA A 416 -14.07 31.16 -0.40
CA ALA A 416 -13.79 31.57 -1.78
C ALA A 416 -12.77 30.66 -2.51
N THR A 417 -11.71 30.22 -1.83
CA THR A 417 -10.68 29.35 -2.43
C THR A 417 -11.19 27.94 -2.72
N LEU A 418 -11.98 27.35 -1.81
CA LEU A 418 -12.61 26.04 -2.03
C LEU A 418 -13.69 26.09 -3.12
N LYS A 419 -14.42 27.21 -3.19
CA LYS A 419 -15.37 27.51 -4.25
C LYS A 419 -14.65 27.54 -5.61
N ALA A 420 -13.53 28.27 -5.71
CA ALA A 420 -12.72 28.34 -6.93
C ALA A 420 -12.20 26.95 -7.35
N VAL A 421 -11.72 26.12 -6.41
CA VAL A 421 -11.33 24.72 -6.71
C VAL A 421 -12.50 23.94 -7.32
N ALA A 422 -13.69 24.00 -6.70
CA ALA A 422 -14.85 23.25 -7.18
C ALA A 422 -15.28 23.69 -8.58
N PHE A 423 -15.28 25.00 -8.87
CA PHE A 423 -15.59 25.51 -10.22
C PHE A 423 -14.49 25.19 -11.26
N ALA A 424 -13.22 25.09 -10.85
CA ALA A 424 -12.17 24.58 -11.72
C ALA A 424 -12.42 23.11 -12.09
N TYR A 425 -12.80 22.26 -11.13
CA TYR A 425 -13.18 20.87 -11.40
C TYR A 425 -14.44 20.76 -12.27
N ARG A 426 -15.44 21.60 -12.06
CA ARG A 426 -16.66 21.63 -12.89
C ARG A 426 -16.33 21.93 -14.34
N SER A 427 -15.48 22.93 -14.56
CA SER A 427 -15.02 23.32 -15.91
C SER A 427 -14.17 22.22 -16.54
N ALA A 428 -13.34 21.54 -15.76
CA ALA A 428 -12.59 20.36 -16.22
C ALA A 428 -13.53 19.19 -16.60
N ALA A 429 -14.59 18.92 -15.84
CA ALA A 429 -15.59 17.91 -16.18
C ALA A 429 -16.28 18.21 -17.53
N LEU A 430 -16.57 19.49 -17.82
CA LEU A 430 -17.08 19.91 -19.13
C LEU A 430 -16.06 19.70 -20.25
N ILE A 431 -14.77 20.02 -20.03
CA ILE A 431 -13.70 19.70 -20.99
C ILE A 431 -13.71 18.21 -21.32
N TYR A 432 -13.84 17.34 -20.31
CA TYR A 432 -13.88 15.89 -20.52
C TYR A 432 -15.10 15.45 -21.33
N LEU A 433 -16.30 15.91 -20.95
CA LEU A 433 -17.55 15.62 -21.67
C LEU A 433 -17.45 16.01 -23.15
N TYR A 434 -17.06 17.25 -23.44
CA TYR A 434 -16.97 17.72 -24.81
C TYR A 434 -15.91 16.98 -25.62
N ARG A 435 -14.79 16.58 -24.99
CA ARG A 435 -13.77 15.75 -25.66
C ARG A 435 -14.29 14.37 -26.01
N GLN A 436 -14.99 13.72 -25.09
CA GLN A 436 -15.57 12.41 -25.34
C GLN A 436 -16.61 12.48 -26.45
N LEU A 437 -17.53 13.46 -26.39
CA LEU A 437 -18.55 13.68 -27.40
C LEU A 437 -17.96 14.02 -28.77
N ARG A 438 -17.00 14.95 -28.84
CA ARG A 438 -16.31 15.30 -30.09
C ARG A 438 -15.62 14.09 -30.71
N SER A 439 -14.91 13.30 -29.90
CA SER A 439 -14.23 12.09 -30.37
C SER A 439 -15.22 11.02 -30.84
N TYR A 440 -16.37 10.91 -30.19
CA TYR A 440 -17.45 10.01 -30.58
C TYR A 440 -18.06 10.39 -31.93
N LEU A 441 -18.40 11.67 -32.12
CA LEU A 441 -18.96 12.19 -33.38
C LEU A 441 -18.00 11.99 -34.57
N LEU A 442 -16.72 12.35 -34.41
CA LEU A 442 -15.71 12.19 -35.46
C LEU A 442 -15.48 10.72 -35.86
N ARG A 443 -15.60 9.77 -34.91
CA ARG A 443 -15.49 8.33 -35.22
C ARG A 443 -16.69 7.82 -36.02
N HIS A 444 -17.91 8.26 -35.69
CA HIS A 444 -19.12 7.86 -36.41
C HIS A 444 -19.16 8.43 -37.82
N GLU A 445 -18.72 9.68 -37.99
CA GLU A 445 -18.61 10.32 -39.30
C GLU A 445 -17.67 9.54 -40.24
N ALA A 446 -16.53 9.06 -39.73
CA ALA A 446 -15.59 8.25 -40.51
C ALA A 446 -16.16 6.88 -40.97
N CYS A 447 -17.17 6.34 -40.28
CA CYS A 447 -17.82 5.08 -40.62
C CYS A 447 -19.02 5.22 -41.59
N CYS A 448 -19.69 6.38 -41.62
CA CYS A 448 -20.91 6.62 -42.40
C CYS A 448 -20.61 7.35 -43.73
N SER A 449 -19.82 6.73 -44.61
CA SER A 449 -19.29 7.37 -45.83
C SER A 449 -20.26 7.42 -47.03
N SER A 450 -21.56 7.69 -46.86
CA SER A 450 -22.53 7.59 -47.97
C SER A 450 -23.43 8.80 -48.27
N SER A 451 -23.32 9.94 -47.58
CA SER A 451 -24.08 11.16 -47.97
C SER A 451 -23.41 12.47 -47.53
N ASP A 452 -23.12 13.37 -48.50
CA ASP A 452 -22.45 14.67 -48.31
C ASP A 452 -23.13 15.62 -47.30
N SER A 453 -24.45 15.50 -47.09
CA SER A 453 -25.21 16.42 -46.21
C SER A 453 -25.04 16.15 -44.71
N HIS A 454 -24.79 14.90 -44.31
CA HIS A 454 -24.56 14.55 -42.90
C HIS A 454 -23.13 14.85 -42.44
N GLN A 455 -22.19 14.90 -43.39
CA GLN A 455 -20.77 15.17 -43.14
C GLN A 455 -20.52 16.61 -42.65
N SER A 456 -21.24 17.59 -43.22
CA SER A 456 -21.13 19.00 -42.81
C SER A 456 -21.58 19.25 -41.36
N ILE A 457 -22.62 18.55 -40.88
CA ILE A 457 -23.23 18.81 -39.57
C ILE A 457 -22.35 18.28 -38.42
N ALA A 458 -21.76 17.10 -38.57
CA ALA A 458 -20.89 16.51 -37.57
C ALA A 458 -19.60 17.34 -37.39
N LEU A 459 -19.03 17.82 -38.50
CA LEU A 459 -17.86 18.69 -38.50
C LEU A 459 -18.15 20.07 -37.88
N ASP A 460 -19.32 20.65 -38.16
CA ASP A 460 -19.76 21.90 -37.55
C ASP A 460 -19.96 21.76 -36.03
N GLU A 461 -20.59 20.67 -35.57
CA GLU A 461 -20.78 20.41 -34.15
C GLU A 461 -19.45 20.08 -33.45
N ALA A 462 -18.54 19.34 -34.09
CA ALA A 462 -17.19 19.09 -33.58
C ALA A 462 -16.37 20.39 -33.43
N THR A 463 -16.56 21.33 -34.36
CA THR A 463 -15.97 22.67 -34.29
C THR A 463 -16.55 23.46 -33.12
N ARG A 464 -17.88 23.46 -32.96
CA ARG A 464 -18.57 24.09 -31.82
C ARG A 464 -18.12 23.53 -30.46
N LEU A 465 -17.95 22.20 -30.36
CA LEU A 465 -17.43 21.54 -29.16
C LEU A 465 -15.98 21.96 -28.86
N SER A 466 -15.18 22.20 -29.89
CA SER A 466 -13.80 22.68 -29.73
C SER A 466 -13.75 24.08 -29.13
N GLU A 467 -14.65 24.98 -29.55
CA GLU A 467 -14.79 26.31 -28.94
C GLU A 467 -15.29 26.23 -27.49
N LYS A 468 -16.26 25.36 -27.19
CA LYS A 468 -16.69 25.11 -25.80
C LYS A 468 -15.52 24.61 -24.92
N ILE A 469 -14.66 23.72 -25.44
CA ILE A 469 -13.47 23.24 -24.73
C ILE A 469 -12.51 24.38 -24.40
N LYS A 470 -12.25 25.29 -25.36
CA LYS A 470 -11.38 26.47 -25.16
C LYS A 470 -11.93 27.41 -24.09
N LEU A 471 -13.25 27.65 -24.08
CA LEU A 471 -13.91 28.45 -23.04
C LEU A 471 -13.74 27.80 -21.66
N CYS A 472 -14.00 26.50 -21.53
CA CYS A 472 -13.81 25.82 -20.25
C CYS A 472 -12.34 25.78 -19.80
N ALA A 473 -11.38 25.69 -20.72
CA ALA A 473 -9.95 25.78 -20.36
C ALA A 473 -9.60 27.18 -19.81
N THR A 474 -10.19 28.22 -20.40
CA THR A 474 -10.09 29.60 -19.91
C THR A 474 -10.68 29.74 -18.51
N ASP A 475 -11.87 29.17 -18.27
CA ASP A 475 -12.52 29.17 -16.96
C ASP A 475 -11.66 28.47 -15.89
N VAL A 476 -11.07 27.31 -16.20
CA VAL A 476 -10.16 26.61 -15.27
C VAL A 476 -9.00 27.52 -14.85
N VAL A 477 -8.36 28.19 -15.81
CA VAL A 477 -7.24 29.10 -15.51
C VAL A 477 -7.72 30.32 -14.71
N GLY A 478 -8.90 30.85 -15.03
CA GLY A 478 -9.57 31.91 -14.28
C GLY A 478 -9.77 31.54 -12.82
N PHE A 479 -10.45 30.44 -12.53
CA PHE A 479 -10.68 29.98 -11.16
C PHE A 479 -9.38 29.62 -10.43
N ALA A 480 -8.41 29.03 -11.12
CA ALA A 480 -7.09 28.77 -10.53
C ALA A 480 -6.34 30.06 -10.14
N SER A 481 -6.60 31.17 -10.84
CA SER A 481 -5.99 32.47 -10.53
C SER A 481 -6.59 33.14 -9.29
N GLU A 482 -7.84 32.82 -8.93
CA GLU A 482 -8.50 33.29 -7.71
C GLU A 482 -7.90 32.66 -6.43
N ILE A 483 -7.13 31.57 -6.58
CA ILE A 483 -6.51 30.87 -5.46
C ILE A 483 -5.12 31.46 -5.16
N PRO A 484 -4.90 32.04 -3.97
CA PRO A 484 -3.61 32.63 -3.61
C PRO A 484 -2.45 31.64 -3.74
N ILE A 485 -1.28 32.15 -4.15
CA ILE A 485 -0.04 31.37 -4.09
C ILE A 485 0.22 30.98 -2.63
N ASN A 486 0.47 29.69 -2.36
CA ASN A 486 0.63 29.14 -1.00
C ASN A 486 -0.64 28.84 -0.23
N ASP A 487 -1.82 29.03 -0.82
CA ASP A 487 -3.03 28.47 -0.24
C ASP A 487 -2.99 26.92 -0.26
N THR A 488 -3.53 26.29 0.79
CA THR A 488 -3.57 24.82 0.90
C THR A 488 -4.38 24.16 -0.21
N SER A 489 -5.39 24.86 -0.74
CA SER A 489 -6.26 24.40 -1.83
C SER A 489 -5.55 24.30 -3.19
N GLU A 490 -4.36 24.90 -3.33
CA GLU A 490 -3.53 24.78 -4.55
C GLU A 490 -3.16 23.32 -4.86
N ALA A 491 -3.06 22.48 -3.82
CA ALA A 491 -2.75 21.06 -3.98
C ALA A 491 -3.80 20.27 -4.77
N SER A 492 -5.03 20.78 -4.83
CA SER A 492 -6.16 20.16 -5.50
C SER A 492 -6.23 20.49 -7.00
N LEU A 493 -5.40 21.42 -7.49
CA LEU A 493 -5.51 21.97 -8.84
C LEU A 493 -4.82 21.15 -9.95
N LEU A 494 -4.07 20.10 -9.62
CA LEU A 494 -3.27 19.38 -10.62
C LEU A 494 -4.12 18.84 -11.77
N SER A 495 -5.22 18.13 -11.46
CA SER A 495 -6.10 17.54 -12.47
C SER A 495 -6.75 18.59 -13.39
N PRO A 496 -7.45 19.63 -12.87
CA PRO A 496 -8.07 20.62 -13.74
C PRO A 496 -7.03 21.39 -14.57
N LEU A 497 -5.89 21.78 -13.99
CA LEU A 497 -4.81 22.47 -14.73
C LEU A 497 -4.23 21.60 -15.84
N PHE A 498 -4.06 20.30 -15.60
CA PHE A 498 -3.59 19.37 -16.62
C PHE A 498 -4.59 19.25 -17.77
N MET A 499 -5.88 19.13 -17.47
CA MET A 499 -6.93 19.04 -18.49
C MET A 499 -7.05 20.32 -19.32
N ALA A 500 -6.97 21.49 -18.69
CA ALA A 500 -6.94 22.77 -19.38
C ALA A 500 -5.68 22.91 -20.24
N GLY A 501 -4.50 22.56 -19.70
CA GLY A 501 -3.22 22.68 -20.39
C GLY A 501 -3.14 21.87 -21.66
N GLN A 502 -3.79 20.70 -21.72
CA GLN A 502 -3.90 19.91 -22.94
C GLN A 502 -4.67 20.61 -24.07
N GLN A 503 -5.50 21.61 -23.75
CA GLN A 503 -6.37 22.31 -24.68
C GLN A 503 -5.95 23.77 -24.91
N SER A 504 -5.11 24.33 -24.05
CA SER A 504 -4.60 25.69 -24.20
C SER A 504 -3.74 25.84 -25.45
N GLU A 505 -4.07 26.86 -26.24
CA GLU A 505 -3.30 27.35 -27.39
C GLU A 505 -2.75 28.77 -27.12
N GLU A 506 -3.34 29.46 -26.14
CA GLU A 506 -2.97 30.81 -25.72
C GLU A 506 -1.75 30.78 -24.80
N HIS A 507 -0.68 31.50 -25.19
CA HIS A 507 0.58 31.54 -24.45
C HIS A 507 0.40 31.99 -22.99
N GLY A 508 -0.48 32.96 -22.74
CA GLY A 508 -0.78 33.44 -21.38
C GLY A 508 -1.35 32.35 -20.46
N GLN A 509 -2.23 31.49 -21.00
CA GLN A 509 -2.80 30.36 -20.27
C GLN A 509 -1.74 29.29 -19.99
N MET A 510 -0.93 28.96 -21.01
CA MET A 510 0.16 28.00 -20.89
C MET A 510 1.16 28.43 -19.81
N ILE A 511 1.54 29.71 -19.77
CA ILE A 511 2.42 30.27 -18.73
C ILE A 511 1.78 30.18 -17.35
N ALA A 512 0.50 30.52 -17.21
CA ALA A 512 -0.20 30.46 -15.93
C ALA A 512 -0.26 29.03 -15.37
N ILE A 513 -0.59 28.06 -16.24
CA ILE A 513 -0.64 26.63 -15.91
C ILE A 513 0.76 26.14 -15.52
N HIS A 514 1.76 26.40 -16.37
CA HIS A 514 3.15 25.98 -16.13
C HIS A 514 3.67 26.47 -14.78
N ARG A 515 3.49 27.76 -14.49
CA ARG A 515 3.90 28.36 -13.20
C ARG A 515 3.24 27.68 -12.02
N ARG A 516 1.93 27.40 -12.10
CA ARG A 516 1.20 26.75 -10.99
C ARG A 516 1.61 25.30 -10.81
N VAL A 517 1.76 24.52 -11.87
CA VAL A 517 2.23 23.13 -11.78
C VAL A 517 3.66 23.07 -11.23
N CYS A 518 4.54 23.99 -11.65
CA CYS A 518 5.90 24.11 -11.08
C CYS A 518 5.89 24.44 -9.59
N LEU A 519 5.05 25.38 -9.14
CA LEU A 519 4.91 25.72 -7.73
C LEU A 519 4.42 24.52 -6.91
N THR A 520 3.41 23.80 -7.42
CA THR A 520 2.91 22.56 -6.80
C THR A 520 4.01 21.50 -6.71
N TYR A 521 4.80 21.32 -7.78
CA TYR A 521 5.92 20.37 -7.79
C TYR A 521 6.99 20.74 -6.75
N ARG A 522 7.39 22.02 -6.65
CA ARG A 522 8.39 22.45 -5.66
C ARG A 522 7.96 22.17 -4.23
N LYS A 523 6.67 22.33 -3.93
CA LYS A 523 6.11 22.10 -2.59
C LYS A 523 5.96 20.62 -2.27
N ARG A 524 5.45 19.83 -3.20
CA ARG A 524 5.06 18.42 -2.95
C ARG A 524 6.15 17.42 -3.33
N ARG A 525 6.98 17.74 -4.32
CA ARG A 525 8.06 16.91 -4.88
C ARG A 525 7.62 15.53 -5.37
N PHE A 526 6.34 15.34 -5.69
CA PHE A 526 5.86 14.07 -6.23
C PHE A 526 6.22 13.89 -7.70
N LYS A 527 6.66 12.67 -8.07
CA LYS A 527 7.08 12.34 -9.43
C LYS A 527 5.95 12.56 -10.45
N ASN A 528 4.70 12.24 -10.12
CA ASN A 528 3.55 12.40 -11.02
C ASN A 528 3.30 13.87 -11.44
N ILE A 529 3.55 14.86 -10.57
CA ILE A 529 3.40 16.28 -10.91
C ILE A 529 4.46 16.68 -11.96
N ARG A 530 5.69 16.20 -11.81
CA ARG A 530 6.76 16.43 -12.81
C ARG A 530 6.42 15.80 -14.15
N HIS A 531 5.91 14.57 -14.15
CA HIS A 531 5.50 13.90 -15.38
C HIS A 531 4.33 14.62 -16.07
N ALA A 532 3.34 15.08 -15.30
CA ALA A 532 2.24 15.88 -15.83
C ALA A 532 2.75 17.15 -16.54
N LEU A 533 3.73 17.84 -15.93
CA LEU A 533 4.36 19.00 -16.55
C LEU A 533 5.09 18.65 -17.86
N GLN A 534 5.89 17.58 -17.86
CA GLN A 534 6.61 17.11 -19.05
C GLN A 534 5.67 16.73 -20.19
N VAL A 535 4.54 16.11 -19.89
CA VAL A 535 3.51 15.78 -20.89
C VAL A 535 2.90 17.05 -21.48
N LEU A 536 2.60 18.07 -20.66
CA LEU A 536 2.10 19.35 -21.16
C LEU A 536 3.11 20.05 -22.06
N GLU A 537 4.36 20.15 -21.62
CA GLU A 537 5.46 20.72 -22.40
C GLU A 537 5.63 20.00 -23.75
N GLY A 538 5.57 18.67 -23.75
CA GLY A 538 5.61 17.87 -24.98
C GLY A 538 4.43 18.12 -25.93
N ILE A 539 3.21 18.27 -25.39
CA ILE A 539 2.01 18.60 -26.19
C ILE A 539 2.14 19.99 -26.82
N TRP A 540 2.61 20.97 -26.06
CA TRP A 540 2.80 22.34 -26.55
C TRP A 540 3.87 22.42 -27.64
N ALA A 541 4.97 21.67 -27.47
CA ALA A 541 6.03 21.58 -28.47
C ALA A 541 5.57 20.93 -29.77
N GLN A 542 4.79 19.85 -29.69
CA GLN A 542 4.21 19.22 -30.89
C GLN A 542 3.28 20.16 -31.67
N ARG A 543 2.70 21.16 -31.01
CA ARG A 543 1.84 22.19 -31.64
C ARG A 543 2.62 23.40 -32.15
N GLY A 544 3.95 23.41 -32.01
CA GLY A 544 4.78 24.56 -32.37
C GLY A 544 4.53 25.79 -31.49
N LEU A 545 4.05 25.58 -30.26
CA LEU A 545 3.78 26.64 -29.27
C LEU A 545 4.98 26.79 -28.31
N ASP A 546 6.19 26.55 -28.81
CA ASP A 546 7.45 26.65 -28.08
C ASP A 546 7.85 28.11 -27.86
N GLY A 547 8.21 28.45 -26.63
CA GLY A 547 8.53 29.84 -26.25
C GLY A 547 8.48 30.19 -24.76
N LEU A 548 8.35 29.19 -23.87
CA LEU A 548 8.33 29.40 -22.41
C LEU A 548 9.72 29.73 -21.82
N ASP A 549 10.77 29.64 -22.62
CA ASP A 549 12.18 29.75 -22.21
C ASP A 549 12.55 31.08 -21.57
N ASN A 550 11.94 32.19 -22.00
CA ASN A 550 12.24 33.52 -21.45
C ASN A 550 11.60 33.80 -20.08
N ILE A 551 10.77 32.89 -19.55
CA ILE A 551 10.19 32.98 -18.20
C ILE A 551 10.71 31.84 -17.31
N ALA A 552 11.08 30.70 -17.89
CA ALA A 552 11.75 29.59 -17.21
C ALA A 552 13.13 29.96 -16.65
N ALA A 553 13.82 30.96 -17.23
CA ALA A 553 15.15 31.38 -16.77
C ALA A 553 15.22 31.86 -15.30
N GLY A 554 14.12 32.37 -14.74
CA GLY A 554 14.05 32.75 -13.31
C GLY A 554 13.63 31.61 -12.36
N MET A 555 13.25 30.45 -12.92
CA MET A 555 12.63 29.34 -12.20
C MET A 555 13.12 27.97 -12.69
N ALA A 556 14.26 27.91 -13.37
CA ALA A 556 14.86 26.68 -13.86
C ALA A 556 14.96 25.65 -12.73
N LEU A 557 14.35 24.49 -12.95
CA LEU A 557 14.69 23.27 -12.22
C LEU A 557 16.14 22.97 -12.63
N THR A 558 17.11 23.36 -11.81
CA THR A 558 18.51 23.00 -12.06
C THR A 558 18.61 21.49 -12.22
N PRO A 559 19.18 20.98 -13.32
CA PRO A 559 19.38 19.55 -13.51
C PRO A 559 20.60 19.14 -12.68
N SER A 560 20.38 18.70 -11.44
CA SER A 560 21.29 17.72 -10.83
C SER A 560 20.81 16.35 -11.29
N TYR A 561 21.40 15.91 -12.40
CA TYR A 561 21.23 14.58 -12.98
C TYR A 561 22.18 13.63 -12.25
N GLU A 562 21.68 12.83 -11.32
CA GLU A 562 22.35 11.61 -10.85
C GLU A 562 21.97 10.48 -11.85
N PRO A 563 22.93 9.79 -12.52
CA PRO A 563 22.65 8.89 -13.65
C PRO A 563 22.06 7.51 -13.31
N GLU A 564 21.48 7.29 -12.12
CA GLU A 564 21.14 5.92 -11.66
C GLU A 564 19.67 5.49 -11.84
N ASP A 565 18.75 6.39 -12.20
CA ASP A 565 17.31 6.10 -12.17
C ASP A 565 16.72 5.59 -13.52
N ARG A 566 17.54 4.98 -14.39
CA ARG A 566 17.08 4.49 -15.71
C ARG A 566 16.32 3.15 -15.70
N ASP A 567 16.34 2.41 -14.60
CA ASP A 567 15.84 1.01 -14.56
C ASP A 567 14.58 0.76 -13.72
N LEU A 568 13.77 1.80 -13.41
CA LEU A 568 12.48 1.64 -12.71
C LEU A 568 11.26 2.05 -13.56
N LEU A 569 11.36 1.86 -14.87
CA LEU A 569 10.25 1.96 -15.81
C LEU A 569 9.56 0.60 -15.94
N LEU A 570 8.53 0.35 -15.12
CA LEU A 570 7.32 -0.46 -15.37
C LEU A 570 6.66 -0.84 -14.02
N THR A 571 5.89 0.09 -13.44
CA THR A 571 4.75 -0.19 -12.54
C THR A 571 3.81 0.99 -12.55
#